data_AF-A0AAF1B4A3-F1
#
_entry.id   AF-A0AAF1B4A3-F1
#
_cell.length_a   1.000
_cell.length_b   1.000
_cell.length_c   1.000
_cell.angle_alpha   90.00
_cell.angle_beta   90.00
_cell.angle_gamma   90.00
#
_symmetry.space_group_name_H-M   'P 1'
#
loop_
_entity.id
_entity.type
_entity.pdbx_description
1 polymer ?
#
loop_
_entity_poly.entity_id
_entity_poly.type
_entity_poly.pdbx_seq_one_letter_code
_entity_poly.pdbx_strand_id
1 'polypeptide(L)'
;MCQPLNSPDLNILDLGFLRAIQSLKYKEASKTIDDLVSGVEKAFNNFSVIKSDHIFLSLQLCMKSVLEEKGDNHYKIKHTSNDALRRRGRLPLQIRCDSQLVQNSLALL
;
A
#
# COMPACT_ATOMS: atom_id res chain seq x y z
N MET A 1 0.12 -15.22 -2.80
CA MET A 1 -0.30 -13.81 -3.04
C MET A 1 -0.84 -13.74 -4.45
N CYS A 2 -2.05 -13.24 -4.64
CA CYS A 2 -2.65 -13.06 -5.96
C CYS A 2 -2.87 -11.55 -6.18
N GLN A 3 -2.37 -11.02 -7.30
CA GLN A 3 -2.66 -9.65 -7.72
C GLN A 3 -3.69 -9.74 -8.86
N PRO A 4 -4.91 -9.19 -8.69
CA PRO A 4 -5.89 -9.11 -9.76
C PRO A 4 -5.40 -8.24 -10.91
N LEU A 5 -5.87 -8.55 -12.12
CA LEU A 5 -5.58 -7.74 -13.31
C LEU A 5 -6.08 -6.30 -13.11
N ASN A 6 -5.27 -5.31 -13.51
CA ASN A 6 -5.57 -3.87 -13.41
C ASN A 6 -5.79 -3.33 -11.98
N SER A 7 -5.27 -4.02 -10.95
CA SER A 7 -5.36 -3.56 -9.56
C SER A 7 -3.97 -3.27 -8.96
N PRO A 8 -3.31 -2.16 -9.34
CA PRO A 8 -2.01 -1.77 -8.79
C PRO A 8 -2.08 -1.48 -7.28
N ASP A 9 -3.22 -1.04 -6.78
CA ASP A 9 -3.45 -0.78 -5.34
C ASP A 9 -3.41 -2.05 -4.47
N LEU A 10 -3.42 -3.23 -5.09
CA LEU A 10 -3.26 -4.53 -4.44
C LEU A 10 -1.83 -5.07 -4.53
N ASN A 11 -0.89 -4.32 -5.11
CA ASN A 11 0.53 -4.60 -5.07
C ASN A 11 1.22 -3.73 -4.03
N ILE A 12 1.79 -4.36 -3.01
CA ILE A 12 2.44 -3.66 -1.90
C ILE A 12 3.64 -2.81 -2.34
N LEU A 13 4.36 -3.25 -3.37
CA LEU A 13 5.51 -2.54 -3.89
C LEU A 13 5.07 -1.29 -4.65
N ASP A 14 4.01 -1.39 -5.45
CA ASP A 14 3.41 -0.26 -6.16
C ASP A 14 2.80 0.73 -5.17
N LEU A 15 2.08 0.27 -4.14
CA LEU A 15 1.47 1.13 -3.13
C LEU A 15 2.52 1.89 -2.30
N GLY A 16 3.68 1.26 -2.09
CA GLY A 16 4.71 1.72 -1.16
C GLY A 16 6.02 2.12 -1.82
N PHE A 17 6.93 1.16 -1.87
CA PHE A 17 8.36 1.40 -2.14
C PHE A 17 8.63 1.95 -3.54
N LEU A 18 7.98 1.40 -4.58
CA LEU A 18 8.21 1.84 -5.96
C LEU A 18 7.67 3.25 -6.20
N ARG A 19 6.56 3.64 -5.57
CA ARG A 19 6.09 5.03 -5.57
C ARG A 19 7.09 5.99 -4.93
N ALA A 20 7.73 5.58 -3.83
CA ALA A 20 8.77 6.38 -3.20
C ALA A 20 10.00 6.53 -4.11
N ILE A 21 10.44 5.45 -4.76
CA ILE A 21 11.54 5.49 -5.75
C ILE A 21 11.19 6.39 -6.93
N GLN A 22 9.99 6.26 -7.49
CA GLN A 22 9.56 7.12 -8.60
C GLN A 22 9.63 8.59 -8.20
N SER A 23 9.13 8.95 -7.02
CA SER A 23 9.24 10.33 -6.50
C SER A 23 10.70 10.78 -6.35
N LEU A 24 11.61 9.89 -5.94
CA LEU A 24 13.04 10.19 -5.85
C LEU A 24 13.68 10.41 -7.22
N LYS A 25 13.35 9.59 -8.23
CA LYS A 25 13.84 9.81 -9.60
C LYS A 25 13.48 11.19 -10.16
N TYR A 26 12.31 11.73 -9.79
CA TYR A 26 11.92 13.09 -10.20
C TYR A 26 12.67 14.19 -9.43
N LYS A 27 13.20 13.90 -8.24
CA LYS A 27 13.93 14.86 -7.40
C LYS A 27 15.44 14.83 -7.64
N GLU A 28 15.99 13.64 -7.85
CA GLU A 28 17.39 13.40 -8.11
C GLU A 28 17.56 13.18 -9.62
N ALA A 29 18.03 14.21 -10.32
CA ALA A 29 18.34 14.13 -11.75
C ALA A 29 19.54 13.21 -11.98
N SER A 30 19.30 11.90 -11.96
CA SER A 30 20.28 10.87 -12.25
C SER A 30 20.71 11.01 -13.70
N LYS A 31 22.02 11.16 -13.95
CA LYS A 31 22.56 11.39 -15.30
C LYS A 31 23.07 10.10 -15.94
N THR A 32 23.30 9.07 -15.12
CA THR A 32 23.82 7.76 -15.54
C THR A 32 23.00 6.61 -14.94
N ILE A 33 23.20 5.40 -15.46
CA ILE A 33 22.61 4.18 -14.89
C ILE A 33 23.19 3.92 -13.49
N ASP A 34 24.47 4.16 -13.28
CA ASP A 34 25.13 3.95 -11.98
C ASP A 34 24.57 4.89 -10.90
N ASP A 35 24.32 6.15 -11.25
CA ASP A 35 23.65 7.11 -10.35
C ASP A 35 22.26 6.60 -9.96
N LEU A 36 21.53 6.04 -10.93
CA LEU A 36 20.19 5.50 -10.72
C LEU A 36 20.21 4.29 -9.77
N VAL A 37 21.14 3.36 -9.99
CA VAL A 37 21.31 2.17 -9.13
C VAL A 37 21.68 2.61 -7.72
N SER A 38 22.65 3.51 -7.57
CA SER A 38 23.05 4.04 -6.27
C SER A 38 21.89 4.74 -5.55
N GLY A 39 21.08 5.51 -6.27
CA GLY A 39 19.89 6.18 -5.73
C GLY A 39 18.85 5.18 -5.21
N VAL A 40 18.59 4.10 -5.97
CA VAL A 40 17.65 3.04 -5.57
C VAL A 40 18.14 2.29 -4.32
N GLU A 41 19.43 1.93 -4.26
CA GLU A 41 20.01 1.27 -3.09
C GLU A 41 19.93 2.14 -1.84
N LYS A 42 20.26 3.43 -1.97
CA LYS A 42 20.10 4.40 -0.87
C LYS A 42 18.64 4.53 -0.44
N ALA A 43 17.71 4.58 -1.39
CA ALA A 43 16.28 4.66 -1.10
C ALA A 43 15.79 3.43 -0.33
N PHE A 44 16.26 2.24 -0.72
CA PHE A 44 15.96 0.98 -0.03
C PHE A 44 16.49 0.99 1.40
N ASN A 45 17.78 1.29 1.58
CA ASN A 45 18.44 1.29 2.88
C ASN A 45 17.85 2.34 3.84
N ASN A 46 17.39 3.47 3.30
CA ASN A 46 16.76 4.55 4.06
C ASN A 46 15.23 4.38 4.18
N PHE A 47 14.65 3.30 3.65
CA PHE A 47 13.21 3.13 3.66
C PHE A 47 12.71 2.93 5.10
N SER A 48 11.74 3.74 5.50
CA SER A 48 11.26 3.73 6.87
C SER A 48 10.42 2.49 7.16
N VAL A 49 10.82 1.71 8.16
CA VAL A 49 10.03 0.59 8.69
C VAL A 49 8.63 1.06 9.11
N ILE A 50 8.51 2.27 9.66
CA ILE A 50 7.24 2.87 10.05
C ILE A 50 6.33 3.10 8.83
N LYS A 51 6.90 3.58 7.72
CA LYS A 51 6.14 3.73 6.47
C LYS A 51 5.71 2.37 5.94
N SER A 52 6.54 1.33 6.09
CA SER A 52 6.19 -0.04 5.73
C SER A 52 4.91 -0.49 6.47
N ASP A 53 4.84 -0.29 7.79
CA ASP A 53 3.64 -0.63 8.57
C ASP A 53 2.39 0.09 8.05
N HIS A 54 2.52 1.37 7.71
CA HIS A 54 1.41 2.14 7.16
C HIS A 54 0.96 1.62 5.79
N ILE A 55 1.90 1.23 4.92
CA ILE A 55 1.61 0.65 3.61
C ILE A 55 0.88 -0.70 3.75
N PHE A 56 1.29 -1.54 4.70
CA PHE A 56 0.59 -2.79 5.00
C PHE A 56 -0.87 -2.55 5.42
N LEU A 57 -1.12 -1.59 6.29
CA LEU A 57 -2.49 -1.23 6.69
C LEU A 57 -3.29 -0.64 5.54
N SER A 58 -2.67 0.18 4.69
CA SER A 58 -3.30 0.70 3.47
C SER A 58 -3.68 -0.42 2.50
N LEU A 59 -2.81 -1.42 2.30
CA LEU A 59 -3.11 -2.58 1.45
C LEU A 59 -4.33 -3.36 1.97
N GLN A 60 -4.39 -3.60 3.28
CA GLN A 60 -5.54 -4.27 3.89
C GLN A 60 -6.83 -3.45 3.79
N LEU A 61 -6.74 -2.12 3.86
CA LEU A 61 -7.88 -1.23 3.58
C LEU A 61 -8.33 -1.33 2.12
N CYS A 62 -7.41 -1.36 1.16
CA CYS A 62 -7.75 -1.58 -0.25
C CYS A 62 -8.49 -2.91 -0.44
N MET A 63 -7.95 -4.01 0.10
CA MET A 63 -8.59 -5.34 0.04
C MET A 63 -9.99 -5.31 0.63
N LYS A 64 -10.19 -4.65 1.77
CA LYS A 64 -11.51 -4.50 2.38
C LYS A 64 -12.45 -3.69 1.49
N SER A 65 -11.98 -2.60 0.91
CA SER A 65 -12.79 -1.76 0.01
C SER A 65 -13.20 -2.51 -1.26
N VAL A 66 -12.33 -3.35 -1.82
CA VAL A 66 -12.68 -4.23 -2.94
C VAL A 66 -13.82 -5.18 -2.57
N LEU A 67 -13.80 -5.75 -1.36
CA LEU A 67 -14.91 -6.60 -0.89
C LEU A 67 -16.19 -5.79 -0.67
N GLU A 68 -16.10 -4.57 -0.11
CA GLU A 68 -17.23 -3.65 0.07
C GLU A 68 -17.88 -3.29 -1.29
N GLU A 69 -17.08 -3.10 -2.34
CA GLU A 69 -17.52 -2.79 -3.71
C GLU A 69 -17.67 -4.03 -4.62
N LYS A 70 -17.75 -5.23 -4.05
CA LYS A 70 -18.03 -6.49 -4.79
C LYS A 70 -17.05 -6.78 -5.94
N GLY A 71 -15.78 -6.42 -5.78
CA GLY A 71 -14.74 -6.65 -6.78
C GLY A 71 -14.52 -5.50 -7.76
N ASP A 72 -15.28 -4.40 -7.66
CA ASP A 72 -15.01 -3.21 -8.47
C ASP A 72 -13.69 -2.53 -8.06
N ASN A 73 -13.04 -1.89 -9.02
CA ASN A 73 -11.85 -1.07 -8.82
C ASN A 73 -12.20 0.40 -8.51
N HIS A 74 -13.46 0.82 -8.65
CA HIS A 74 -13.91 2.18 -8.37
C HIS A 74 -14.19 2.44 -6.88
N TYR A 75 -13.24 2.12 -6.00
CA TYR A 75 -13.36 2.41 -4.57
C TYR A 75 -12.48 3.59 -4.14
N LYS A 76 -12.88 4.24 -3.05
CA LYS A 76 -12.04 5.26 -2.38
C LYS A 76 -11.29 4.61 -1.23
N ILE A 77 -9.97 4.62 -1.30
CA ILE A 77 -9.13 4.18 -0.18
C ILE A 77 -9.39 5.10 1.01
N LYS A 78 -9.87 4.52 2.12
CA LYS A 78 -10.12 5.26 3.36
C LYS A 78 -8.78 5.75 3.93
N HIS A 79 -8.56 7.06 3.91
CA HIS A 79 -7.37 7.65 4.51
C HIS A 79 -7.44 7.53 6.04
N THR A 80 -6.64 6.63 6.60
CA THR A 80 -6.49 6.47 8.03
C THR A 80 -5.35 7.35 8.52
N SER A 81 -5.58 8.11 9.60
CA SER A 81 -4.55 8.98 10.20
C SER A 81 -3.54 8.13 10.99
N ASN A 82 -2.80 7.28 10.29
CA ASN A 82 -1.91 6.26 10.87
C ASN A 82 -0.85 6.90 11.77
N ASP A 83 -0.29 8.05 11.37
CA ASP A 83 0.63 8.81 12.22
C ASP A 83 -0.01 9.26 13.54
N ALA A 84 -1.26 9.71 13.52
CA ALA A 84 -1.97 10.12 14.72
C ALA A 84 -2.32 8.91 15.60
N LEU A 85 -2.73 7.79 15.01
CA LEU A 85 -3.01 6.54 15.73
C LEU A 85 -1.75 5.99 16.38
N ARG A 86 -0.62 6.00 15.67
CA ARG A 86 0.68 5.55 16.18
C ARG A 86 1.16 6.40 17.34
N ARG A 87 1.08 7.73 17.24
CA ARG A 87 1.40 8.66 18.34
C ARG A 87 0.58 8.40 19.61
N ARG A 88 -0.65 7.91 19.46
CA ARG A 88 -1.55 7.55 20.57
C ARG A 88 -1.38 6.11 21.05
N GLY A 89 -0.48 5.32 20.46
CA GLY A 89 -0.33 3.89 20.76
C GLY A 89 -1.52 3.03 20.33
N ARG A 90 -2.31 3.50 19.35
CA ARG A 90 -3.55 2.87 18.88
C ARG A 90 -3.49 2.43 17.41
N LEU A 91 -2.29 2.40 16.81
CA LEU A 91 -2.14 1.89 15.45
C LEU A 91 -2.46 0.39 15.45
N PRO A 92 -3.46 -0.07 14.69
CA PRO A 92 -3.75 -1.50 14.61
C PRO A 92 -2.61 -2.20 13.88
N LEU A 93 -2.35 -3.47 14.23
CA LEU A 93 -1.45 -4.34 13.47
C LEU A 93 -2.13 -4.92 12.22
N GLN A 94 -3.47 -4.95 12.23
CA GLN A 94 -4.28 -5.47 11.14
C GLN A 94 -5.65 -4.79 11.10
N ILE A 95 -6.20 -4.64 9.90
CA ILE A 95 -7.54 -4.13 9.66
C ILE A 95 -8.54 -5.26 9.81
N ARG A 96 -9.57 -5.04 10.65
CA ARG A 96 -10.65 -6.02 10.81
C ARG A 96 -11.56 -6.03 9.58
N CYS A 97 -11.77 -7.24 9.04
CA CYS A 97 -12.76 -7.55 8.03
C CYS A 97 -13.89 -8.35 8.67
N ASP A 98 -15.14 -8.00 8.39
CA ASP A 98 -16.32 -8.68 8.92
C ASP A 98 -16.49 -10.02 8.19
N SER A 99 -16.74 -11.11 8.93
CA SER A 99 -17.03 -12.43 8.34
C SER A 99 -18.24 -12.38 7.40
N GLN A 100 -19.25 -11.56 7.70
CA GLN A 100 -20.43 -11.42 6.83
C GLN A 100 -20.05 -10.78 5.50
N LEU A 101 -19.14 -9.80 5.51
CA LEU A 101 -18.64 -9.19 4.28
C LEU A 101 -17.93 -10.22 3.41
N VAL A 102 -17.06 -11.03 4.00
CA VAL A 102 -16.36 -12.10 3.28
C VAL A 102 -17.34 -13.10 2.68
N GLN A 103 -18.34 -13.55 3.47
CA GLN A 103 -19.38 -14.47 3.00
C GLN A 103 -20.19 -13.88 1.84
N ASN A 104 -20.57 -12.61 1.94
CA ASN A 104 -21.32 -11.92 0.89
C ASN A 104 -20.51 -11.82 -0.41
N SER A 105 -19.21 -11.55 -0.33
CA SER A 105 -18.33 -11.53 -1.51
C SER A 105 -18.13 -12.91 -2.11
N LEU A 106 -18.01 -13.95 -1.29
CA LEU A 106 -17.90 -15.35 -1.76
C LEU A 106 -19.16 -15.83 -2.47
N ALA A 107 -20.34 -15.35 -2.06
CA ALA A 107 -21.62 -15.68 -2.71
C ALA A 107 -21.79 -15.11 -4.12
N LEU A 108 -20.86 -14.26 -4.58
CA LEU A 108 -20.85 -13.68 -5.93
C LEU A 108 -19.93 -14.41 -6.91
N LEU A 109 -19.21 -15.44 -6.44
CA LEU A 109 -18.35 -16.33 -7.25
C LEU A 109 -19.17 -17.52 -7.78
#